data_AF-A0AB36CMR1-F1
#
_entry.id   AF-A0AB36CMR1-F1
#
_cell.length_a   1.000
_cell.length_b   1.000
_cell.length_c   1.000
_cell.angle_alpha   90.00
_cell.angle_beta   90.00
_cell.angle_gamma   90.00
#
_symmetry.space_group_name_H-M   'P 1'
#
loop_
_entity.id
_entity.type
_entity.pdbx_description
1 polymer ?
#
loop_
_entity_poly.entity_id
_entity_poly.type
_entity_poly.pdbx_seq_one_letter_code
_entity_poly.pdbx_strand_id
1 'polypeptide(L)'
;MNPLTWIVAASSSWIVVLGFNELALSASVAVIAQLIALVRLRNFSVLATTVALSIPVSLSMLIIHIPFGRNDWSTALDLSVRFIALMSAFLTAASAITITDLVKSLSHMPRVAYIVGSAVQLLPQGRDTLGSVRYANHLSAHSPRQHSTRGLSKTVKFVVLPLITRLLSQGASRAIPLEVSGLERTGQRTVLNPVADTNLQKVLRWLMPIAALVVVVWL
;
A
#
# COMPACT_ATOMS: atom_id res chain seq x y z
N MET A 1 -15.30 0.88 -5.05
CA MET A 1 -15.22 -0.60 -5.20
C MET A 1 -14.66 -1.16 -3.91
N ASN A 2 -15.05 -2.36 -3.52
CA ASN A 2 -14.52 -2.95 -2.29
C ASN A 2 -12.99 -3.15 -2.41
N PRO A 3 -12.18 -2.67 -1.45
CA PRO A 3 -10.71 -2.77 -1.49
C PRO A 3 -10.21 -4.22 -1.55
N LEU A 4 -10.95 -5.17 -0.96
CA LEU A 4 -10.64 -6.60 -1.06
C LEU A 4 -10.63 -7.10 -2.51
N THR A 5 -11.50 -6.55 -3.37
CA THR A 5 -11.54 -6.92 -4.79
C THR A 5 -10.29 -6.46 -5.52
N TRP A 6 -9.72 -5.30 -5.17
CA TRP A 6 -8.46 -4.82 -5.76
C TRP A 6 -7.27 -5.68 -5.35
N ILE A 7 -7.21 -6.10 -4.08
CA ILE A 7 -6.18 -7.01 -3.58
C ILE A 7 -6.23 -8.34 -4.31
N VAL A 8 -7.43 -8.93 -4.43
CA VAL A 8 -7.61 -10.21 -5.11
C VAL A 8 -7.33 -10.10 -6.61
N ALA A 9 -7.72 -9.01 -7.26
CA ALA A 9 -7.41 -8.78 -8.67
C ALA A 9 -5.89 -8.67 -8.89
N ALA A 10 -5.18 -7.94 -8.03
CA ALA A 10 -3.73 -7.81 -8.10
C ALA A 10 -3.02 -9.14 -7.85
N SER A 11 -3.41 -9.89 -6.81
CA SER A 11 -2.81 -11.19 -6.51
C SER A 11 -3.07 -12.20 -7.61
N SER A 12 -4.28 -12.24 -8.17
CA SER A 12 -4.62 -13.11 -9.30
C SER A 12 -3.83 -12.72 -10.55
N SER A 13 -3.68 -11.43 -10.83
CA SER A 13 -2.84 -10.94 -11.94
C SER A 13 -1.39 -11.36 -11.79
N TRP A 14 -0.83 -11.35 -10.58
CA TRP A 14 0.52 -11.82 -10.31
C TRP A 14 0.68 -13.32 -10.58
N ILE A 15 -0.29 -14.14 -10.13
CA ILE A 15 -0.29 -15.59 -10.38
C ILE A 15 -0.27 -15.87 -11.88
N VAL A 16 -1.10 -15.17 -12.66
CA VAL A 16 -1.17 -15.36 -14.12
C VAL A 16 0.12 -14.94 -14.81
N VAL A 17 0.68 -13.76 -14.48
CA VAL A 17 1.93 -13.26 -15.09
C VAL A 17 3.12 -14.16 -14.76
N LEU A 18 3.17 -14.73 -13.56
CA LEU A 18 4.23 -15.66 -13.17
C LEU A 18 4.04 -17.06 -13.78
N GLY A 19 2.80 -17.52 -13.92
CA GLY A 19 2.48 -18.83 -14.48
C GLY A 19 2.66 -18.92 -15.99
N PHE A 20 2.34 -17.85 -16.73
CA PHE A 20 2.48 -17.81 -18.19
C PHE A 20 3.80 -17.16 -18.61
N ASN A 21 4.61 -17.88 -19.37
CA ASN A 21 5.88 -17.39 -19.94
C ASN A 21 5.73 -16.72 -21.30
N GLU A 22 4.68 -15.90 -21.45
CA GLU A 22 4.36 -15.21 -22.70
C GLU A 22 4.44 -13.69 -22.57
N LEU A 23 5.21 -13.10 -23.48
CA LEU A 23 5.45 -11.65 -23.52
C LEU A 23 4.16 -10.86 -23.75
N ALA A 24 3.32 -11.34 -24.67
CA ALA A 24 2.07 -10.71 -25.05
C ALA A 24 1.10 -10.63 -23.86
N LEU A 25 1.04 -11.69 -23.05
CA LEU A 25 0.18 -11.73 -21.87
C LEU A 25 0.64 -10.71 -20.83
N SER A 26 1.94 -10.70 -20.51
CA SER A 26 2.52 -9.74 -19.56
C SER A 26 2.32 -8.29 -20.00
N ALA A 27 2.53 -8.01 -21.30
CA ALA A 27 2.27 -6.68 -21.86
C ALA A 27 0.78 -6.28 -21.77
N SER A 28 -0.14 -7.20 -22.07
CA SER A 28 -1.58 -6.93 -21.98
C SER A 28 -2.01 -6.59 -20.55
N VAL A 29 -1.48 -7.30 -19.55
CA VAL A 29 -1.75 -7.06 -18.13
C VAL A 29 -1.24 -5.68 -17.72
N ALA A 30 -0.02 -5.30 -18.14
CA ALA A 30 0.53 -3.98 -17.87
C ALA A 30 -0.34 -2.86 -18.46
N VAL A 31 -0.75 -2.99 -19.72
CA VAL A 31 -1.58 -2.00 -20.42
C VAL A 31 -2.96 -1.88 -19.76
N ILE A 32 -3.60 -3.00 -19.44
CA ILE A 32 -4.91 -3.01 -18.77
C ILE A 32 -4.82 -2.36 -17.39
N ALA A 33 -3.79 -2.67 -16.60
CA ALA A 33 -3.58 -2.06 -15.29
C ALA A 33 -3.38 -0.54 -15.39
N GLN A 34 -2.56 -0.07 -16.34
CA GLN A 34 -2.36 1.37 -16.57
C GLN A 34 -3.63 2.07 -17.08
N LEU A 35 -4.39 1.44 -17.99
CA LEU A 35 -5.68 1.97 -18.46
C LEU A 35 -6.68 2.11 -17.30
N ILE A 36 -6.74 1.11 -16.42
CA ILE A 36 -7.57 1.17 -15.23
C ILE A 36 -7.12 2.32 -14.31
N ALA A 37 -5.82 2.49 -14.08
CA ALA A 37 -5.31 3.60 -13.28
C ALA A 37 -5.62 4.98 -13.89
N LEU A 38 -5.55 5.10 -15.21
CA LEU A 38 -5.79 6.36 -15.92
C LEU A 38 -7.28 6.70 -16.04
N VAL A 39 -8.11 5.73 -16.42
CA VAL A 39 -9.53 5.95 -16.69
C VAL A 39 -10.35 5.93 -15.41
N ARG A 40 -10.09 4.97 -14.53
CA ARG A 40 -10.92 4.75 -13.34
C ARG A 40 -10.46 5.55 -12.13
N LEU A 41 -9.14 5.66 -11.93
CA LEU A 41 -8.55 6.38 -10.80
C LEU A 41 -8.13 7.81 -11.17
N ARG A 42 -8.07 8.14 -12.48
CA ARG A 42 -7.63 9.45 -13.01
C ARG A 42 -6.30 9.91 -12.43
N ASN A 43 -5.43 8.95 -12.11
CA ASN A 43 -4.20 9.20 -11.38
C ASN A 43 -2.98 8.97 -12.29
N PHE A 44 -2.56 10.03 -12.98
CA PHE A 44 -1.37 10.04 -13.83
C PHE A 44 -0.08 9.72 -13.06
N SER A 45 -0.07 9.94 -11.74
CA SER A 45 1.09 9.62 -10.90
C SER A 45 1.40 8.12 -10.90
N VAL A 46 0.40 7.25 -11.05
CA VAL A 46 0.62 5.80 -11.12
C VAL A 46 1.45 5.43 -12.33
N LEU A 47 1.18 6.04 -13.49
CA LEU A 47 1.94 5.80 -14.70
C LEU A 47 3.38 6.33 -14.55
N ALA A 48 3.54 7.57 -14.08
CA ALA A 48 4.85 8.17 -13.89
C ALA A 48 5.71 7.39 -12.87
N THR A 49 5.14 6.95 -11.76
CA THR A 49 5.84 6.16 -10.74
C THR A 49 6.18 4.75 -11.23
N THR A 50 5.28 4.11 -11.98
CA THR A 50 5.57 2.79 -12.58
C THR A 50 6.77 2.90 -13.52
N VAL A 51 6.77 3.89 -14.42
CA VAL A 51 7.89 4.12 -15.35
C VAL A 51 9.18 4.47 -14.61
N ALA A 52 9.12 5.37 -13.63
CA ALA A 52 10.29 5.78 -12.85
C ALA A 52 10.93 4.60 -12.10
N LEU A 53 10.12 3.69 -11.56
CA LEU A 53 10.60 2.50 -10.83
C LEU A 53 11.02 1.36 -11.75
N SER A 54 10.41 1.23 -12.93
CA SER A 54 10.71 0.14 -13.85
C SER A 54 11.94 0.38 -14.71
N ILE A 55 12.31 1.64 -14.97
CA ILE A 55 13.49 1.99 -15.79
C ILE A 55 14.79 1.38 -15.22
N PRO A 56 15.16 1.60 -13.94
CA PRO A 56 16.42 1.07 -13.40
C PRO A 56 16.47 -0.46 -13.42
N VAL A 57 15.34 -1.12 -13.15
CA VAL A 57 15.25 -2.59 -13.12
C VAL A 57 15.35 -3.18 -14.52
N SER A 58 14.64 -2.60 -15.49
CA SER A 58 14.71 -3.04 -16.89
C SER A 58 16.12 -2.84 -17.46
N LEU A 59 16.75 -1.70 -17.14
CA LEU A 59 18.13 -1.43 -17.51
C LEU A 59 19.09 -2.45 -16.88
N SER A 60 18.91 -2.77 -15.60
CA SER A 60 19.71 -3.79 -14.92
C SER A 60 19.55 -5.17 -15.57
N MET A 61 18.33 -5.57 -15.94
CA MET A 61 18.10 -6.85 -16.61
C MET A 61 18.74 -6.92 -18.00
N LEU A 62 18.65 -5.84 -18.78
CA LEU A 62 19.31 -5.74 -20.09
C LEU A 62 20.83 -5.81 -19.95
N ILE A 63 21.42 -5.04 -19.02
CA ILE A 63 22.88 -5.01 -18.81
C ILE A 63 23.40 -6.37 -18.35
N ILE A 64 22.64 -7.13 -17.55
CA ILE A 64 23.07 -8.45 -17.09
C ILE A 64 22.90 -9.50 -18.20
N HIS A 65 21.76 -9.52 -18.89
CA HIS A 65 21.44 -10.64 -19.78
C HIS A 65 22.00 -10.49 -21.20
N ILE A 66 22.27 -9.27 -21.68
CA ILE A 66 22.84 -9.05 -23.02
C ILE A 66 24.30 -9.56 -23.13
N PRO A 67 25.22 -9.24 -22.19
CA PRO A 67 26.61 -9.69 -22.28
C PRO A 67 26.84 -11.09 -21.70
N PHE A 68 26.09 -11.51 -20.68
CA PHE A 68 26.32 -12.79 -20.00
C PHE A 68 25.37 -13.92 -20.45
N GLY A 69 24.19 -13.58 -20.98
CA GLY A 69 23.30 -14.52 -21.65
C GLY A 69 23.64 -14.50 -23.13
N ARG A 70 23.96 -15.66 -23.72
CA ARG A 70 24.39 -15.86 -25.12
C ARG A 70 23.45 -15.20 -26.16
N ASN A 71 23.50 -13.88 -26.32
CA ASN A 71 22.60 -13.07 -27.18
C ASN A 71 21.10 -13.30 -26.93
N ASP A 72 20.70 -13.55 -25.69
CA ASP A 72 19.32 -13.83 -25.29
C ASP A 72 18.52 -12.53 -25.03
N TRP A 73 18.41 -11.69 -26.07
CA TRP A 73 17.70 -10.40 -26.01
C TRP A 73 16.21 -10.57 -25.71
N SER A 74 15.60 -11.64 -26.20
CA SER A 74 14.19 -11.98 -25.98
C SER A 74 13.89 -12.21 -24.50
N THR A 75 14.78 -12.90 -23.79
CA THR A 75 14.62 -13.25 -22.38
C THR A 75 14.74 -12.01 -21.50
N ALA A 76 15.70 -11.13 -21.76
CA ALA A 76 15.85 -9.88 -21.04
C ALA A 76 14.61 -8.97 -21.19
N LEU A 77 14.05 -8.93 -22.39
CA LEU A 77 12.85 -8.15 -22.70
C LEU A 77 11.61 -8.74 -22.00
N ASP A 78 11.45 -10.08 -22.03
CA ASP A 78 10.36 -10.76 -21.33
C ASP A 78 10.38 -10.51 -19.82
N LEU A 79 11.53 -10.69 -19.16
CA LEU A 79 11.63 -10.41 -17.74
C LEU A 79 11.35 -8.92 -17.41
N SER A 80 11.80 -7.99 -18.26
CA SER A 80 11.55 -6.56 -18.07
C SER A 80 10.06 -6.22 -18.17
N VAL A 81 9.37 -6.76 -19.19
CA VAL A 81 7.93 -6.56 -19.38
C VAL A 81 7.12 -7.19 -18.24
N ARG A 82 7.52 -8.36 -17.76
CA ARG A 82 6.91 -9.01 -16.58
C ARG A 82 7.04 -8.14 -15.34
N PHE A 83 8.22 -7.60 -15.08
CA PHE A 83 8.43 -6.71 -13.94
C PHE A 83 7.53 -5.46 -14.03
N ILE A 84 7.42 -4.86 -15.23
CA ILE A 84 6.52 -3.72 -15.48
C ILE A 84 5.07 -4.11 -15.22
N ALA A 85 4.63 -5.28 -15.67
CA ALA A 85 3.27 -5.78 -15.47
C ALA A 85 2.95 -5.97 -13.98
N LEU A 86 3.84 -6.64 -13.25
CA LEU A 86 3.69 -6.87 -11.81
C LEU A 86 3.64 -5.56 -11.02
N MET A 87 4.54 -4.62 -11.34
CA MET A 87 4.61 -3.33 -10.67
C MET A 87 3.41 -2.44 -11.01
N SER A 88 2.95 -2.46 -12.26
CA SER A 88 1.74 -1.73 -12.67
C SER A 88 0.48 -2.26 -11.96
N ALA A 89 0.30 -3.58 -11.89
CA ALA A 89 -0.81 -4.20 -11.17
C ALA A 89 -0.79 -3.83 -9.69
N PHE A 90 0.39 -3.88 -9.06
CA PHE A 90 0.58 -3.53 -7.65
C PHE A 90 0.26 -2.06 -7.38
N LEU A 91 0.87 -1.14 -8.13
CA LEU A 91 0.68 0.30 -7.93
C LEU A 91 -0.76 0.74 -8.23
N THR A 92 -1.40 0.15 -9.25
CA THR A 92 -2.80 0.41 -9.55
C THR A 92 -3.69 0.01 -8.39
N ALA A 93 -3.53 -1.20 -7.85
CA ALA A 93 -4.29 -1.66 -6.69
C ALA A 93 -4.01 -0.81 -5.45
N ALA A 94 -2.73 -0.52 -5.16
CA ALA A 94 -2.35 0.32 -4.03
C ALA A 94 -2.94 1.72 -4.11
N SER A 95 -2.99 2.32 -5.31
CA SER A 95 -3.58 3.65 -5.52
C SER A 95 -5.11 3.65 -5.42
N ALA A 96 -5.77 2.51 -5.64
CA ALA A 96 -7.22 2.37 -5.55
C ALA A 96 -7.72 2.12 -4.13
N ILE A 97 -6.85 1.64 -3.23
CA ILE A 97 -7.21 1.27 -1.87
C ILE A 97 -7.04 2.47 -0.94
N THR A 98 -8.15 2.94 -0.37
CA THR A 98 -8.08 3.85 0.78
C THR A 98 -7.99 3.03 2.07
N ILE A 99 -7.18 3.50 3.01
CA ILE A 99 -6.93 2.74 4.23
C ILE A 99 -8.20 2.65 5.10
N THR A 100 -9.00 3.71 5.09
CA THR A 100 -10.29 3.76 5.79
C THR A 100 -11.26 2.71 5.25
N ASP A 101 -11.34 2.52 3.93
CA ASP A 101 -12.23 1.51 3.36
C ASP A 101 -11.69 0.09 3.56
N LEU A 102 -10.37 -0.09 3.62
CA LEU A 102 -9.75 -1.38 3.94
C LEU A 102 -10.14 -1.84 5.35
N VAL A 103 -10.01 -0.96 6.35
CA VAL A 103 -10.41 -1.26 7.74
C VAL A 103 -11.90 -1.57 7.83
N LYS A 104 -12.75 -0.80 7.13
CA LYS A 104 -14.19 -1.08 7.04
C LYS A 104 -14.50 -2.42 6.38
N SER A 105 -13.78 -2.81 5.33
CA SER A 105 -13.98 -4.10 4.68
C SER A 105 -13.61 -5.27 5.59
N LEU A 106 -12.63 -5.09 6.48
CA LEU A 106 -12.17 -6.07 7.45
C LEU A 106 -13.07 -6.21 8.69
N SER A 107 -14.13 -5.42 8.81
CA SER A 107 -15.03 -5.42 9.99
C SER A 107 -15.64 -6.78 10.32
N HIS A 108 -15.73 -7.69 9.35
CA HIS A 108 -16.20 -9.07 9.55
C HIS A 108 -15.22 -9.92 10.40
N MET A 109 -13.95 -9.50 10.51
CA MET A 109 -12.93 -10.07 11.39
C MET A 109 -12.49 -9.04 12.44
N PRO A 110 -13.19 -8.92 13.58
CA PRO A 110 -13.02 -7.81 14.52
C PRO A 110 -11.60 -7.70 15.11
N ARG A 111 -10.90 -8.83 15.31
CA ARG A 111 -9.50 -8.83 15.77
C ARG A 111 -8.55 -8.20 14.75
N VAL A 112 -8.68 -8.56 13.47
CA VAL A 112 -7.79 -8.06 12.41
C VAL A 112 -8.11 -6.60 12.11
N ALA A 113 -9.40 -6.23 12.06
CA ALA A 113 -9.84 -4.85 11.89
C ALA A 113 -9.31 -3.92 13.01
N TYR A 114 -9.28 -4.39 14.26
CA TYR A 114 -8.74 -3.64 15.38
C TYR A 114 -7.22 -3.43 15.27
N ILE A 115 -6.46 -4.49 14.97
CA ILE A 115 -5.00 -4.41 14.83
C ILE A 115 -4.61 -3.51 13.65
N VAL A 116 -5.22 -3.74 12.48
CA VAL A 116 -4.95 -2.93 11.29
C VAL A 116 -5.44 -1.50 11.49
N GLY A 117 -6.64 -1.31 12.03
CA GLY A 117 -7.21 0.02 12.29
C GLY A 117 -6.38 0.84 13.26
N SER A 118 -5.90 0.25 14.35
CA SER A 118 -5.02 0.92 15.31
C SER A 118 -3.66 1.26 14.70
N ALA A 119 -2.99 0.32 14.03
CA ALA A 119 -1.71 0.57 13.36
C ALA A 119 -1.82 1.68 12.29
N VAL A 120 -2.91 1.66 11.52
CA VAL A 120 -3.19 2.66 10.48
C VAL A 120 -3.47 4.03 11.06
N GLN A 121 -4.26 4.12 12.15
CA GLN A 121 -4.59 5.41 12.78
C GLN A 121 -3.39 6.04 13.49
N LEU A 122 -2.47 5.22 14.01
CA LEU A 122 -1.24 5.68 14.64
C LEU A 122 -0.27 6.32 13.63
N LEU A 123 -0.31 5.91 12.37
CA LEU A 123 0.61 6.36 11.32
C LEU A 123 0.49 7.86 10.96
N PRO A 124 -0.71 8.41 10.64
CA PRO A 124 -0.86 9.84 10.37
C PRO A 124 -0.67 10.67 11.64
N GLN A 125 -1.16 10.20 12.80
CA GLN A 125 -0.98 10.88 14.08
C GLN A 125 0.49 11.00 14.47
N GLY A 126 1.27 9.95 14.22
CA GLY A 126 2.72 9.95 14.39
C GLY A 126 3.40 10.94 13.45
N ARG A 127 3.00 11.03 12.17
CA ARG A 127 3.58 11.97 11.20
C ARG A 127 3.35 13.42 11.56
N ASP A 128 2.13 13.79 11.94
CA ASP A 128 1.80 15.18 12.31
C ASP A 128 2.51 15.59 13.60
N THR A 129 2.55 14.69 14.58
CA THR A 129 3.24 14.94 15.83
C THR A 129 4.75 15.03 15.62
N LEU A 130 5.34 14.17 14.77
CA LEU A 130 6.75 14.25 14.37
C LEU A 130 7.08 15.55 13.62
N GLY A 131 6.19 16.02 12.74
CA GLY A 131 6.33 17.29 12.04
C GLY A 131 6.36 18.46 13.03
N SER A 132 5.43 18.50 13.98
CA SER A 132 5.37 19.53 15.01
C SER A 132 6.61 19.52 15.93
N VAL A 133 7.11 18.34 16.29
CA VAL A 133 8.31 18.18 17.14
C VAL A 133 9.59 18.55 16.38
N ARG A 134 9.70 18.19 15.10
CA ARG A 134 10.82 18.61 14.24
C ARG A 134 10.81 20.12 14.02
N TYR A 135 9.64 20.71 13.78
CA TYR A 135 9.50 22.15 13.61
C TYR A 135 9.85 22.91 14.88
N ALA A 136 9.37 22.45 16.05
CA ALA A 136 9.75 23.02 17.34
C ALA A 136 11.26 22.90 17.61
N ASN A 137 11.88 21.74 17.33
CA ASN A 137 13.33 21.57 17.47
C ASN A 137 14.13 22.42 16.47
N HIS A 138 13.62 22.63 15.26
CA HIS A 138 14.24 23.51 14.27
C HIS A 138 14.21 24.97 14.71
N LEU A 139 13.10 25.42 15.29
CA LEU A 139 12.98 26.76 15.91
C LEU A 139 13.89 26.91 17.13
N SER A 140 13.98 25.88 17.98
CA SER A 140 14.92 25.87 19.11
C SER A 140 16.39 25.84 18.68
N ALA A 141 16.71 25.27 17.51
CA ALA A 141 18.05 25.27 16.94
C ALA A 141 18.49 26.64 16.36
N HIS A 142 17.54 27.55 16.10
CA HIS A 142 17.81 28.94 15.68
C HIS A 142 17.95 29.92 16.85
N SER A 143 17.79 29.46 18.09
CA SER A 143 18.05 30.26 19.29
C SER A 143 19.57 30.28 19.58
N PRO A 144 20.16 31.37 20.12
CA PRO A 144 21.63 31.57 20.19
C PRO A 144 22.43 30.52 20.97
N ARG A 145 21.78 29.57 21.64
CA ARG A 145 22.39 28.42 22.31
C ARG A 145 22.32 27.18 21.41
N GLN A 146 23.31 27.09 20.52
CA GLN A 146 23.60 25.99 19.60
C GLN A 146 23.32 24.58 20.18
N HIS A 147 22.13 24.03 19.95
CA HIS A 147 21.84 22.61 20.18
C HIS A 147 21.93 21.85 18.86
N SER A 148 23.14 21.41 18.53
CA SER A 148 23.37 20.45 17.44
C SER A 148 22.65 19.13 17.75
N THR A 149 21.64 18.80 16.93
CA THR A 149 20.85 17.56 16.96
C THR A 149 21.56 16.37 16.30
N ARG A 150 22.88 16.44 16.13
CA ARG A 150 23.68 15.29 15.67
C ARG A 150 23.93 14.33 16.84
N GLY A 151 23.23 13.19 16.85
CA GLY A 151 23.46 12.08 17.77
C GLY A 151 22.19 11.29 18.14
N LEU A 152 22.30 9.97 18.20
CA LEU A 152 21.22 9.04 18.59
C LEU A 152 20.63 9.38 19.97
N SER A 153 21.48 9.66 20.96
CA SER A 153 21.06 9.97 22.33
C SER A 153 20.25 11.27 22.45
N LYS A 154 20.66 12.32 21.71
CA LYS A 154 19.95 13.61 21.68
C LYS A 154 18.63 13.53 20.92
N THR A 155 18.58 12.73 19.86
CA THR A 155 17.32 12.47 19.12
C THR A 155 16.28 11.81 20.03
N VAL A 156 16.69 10.84 20.85
CA VAL A 156 15.79 10.21 21.81
C VAL A 156 15.24 11.23 22.83
N LYS A 157 16.11 12.07 23.39
CA LYS A 157 15.70 13.03 24.43
C LYS A 157 14.80 14.16 23.91
N PHE A 158 15.12 14.72 22.75
CA PHE A 158 14.45 15.93 22.24
C PHE A 158 13.34 15.64 21.22
N VAL A 159 13.26 14.42 20.67
CA VAL A 159 12.23 14.03 19.70
C VAL A 159 11.35 12.92 20.25
N VAL A 160 11.94 11.80 20.68
CA VAL A 160 11.19 10.59 21.04
C VAL A 160 10.42 10.77 22.34
N LEU A 161 11.06 11.27 23.39
CA LEU A 161 10.41 11.46 24.69
C LEU A 161 9.19 12.41 24.63
N PRO A 162 9.27 13.63 24.07
CA PRO A 162 8.11 14.51 23.95
C PRO A 162 7.04 13.97 22.98
N LEU A 163 7.43 13.19 21.97
CA LEU A 163 6.50 12.50 21.09
C LEU A 163 5.66 11.47 21.86
N ILE A 164 6.29 10.61 22.66
CA ILE A 164 5.60 9.61 23.48
C ILE A 164 4.64 10.30 24.46
N THR A 165 5.10 11.33 25.17
CA THR A 165 4.25 12.06 26.12
C THR A 165 3.05 12.72 25.45
N ARG A 166 3.23 13.33 24.27
CA ARG A 166 2.12 13.94 23.51
C ARG A 166 1.13 12.90 23.00
N LEU A 167 1.62 11.78 22.46
CA LEU A 167 0.75 10.70 21.99
C LEU A 167 -0.03 10.05 23.15
N LEU A 168 0.61 9.87 24.31
CA LEU A 168 -0.04 9.33 25.50
C LEU A 168 -1.12 10.28 26.05
N SER A 169 -0.83 11.59 26.09
CA SER A 169 -1.78 12.62 26.52
C SER A 169 -2.95 12.78 25.53
N GLN A 170 -2.70 12.70 24.23
CA GLN A 170 -3.76 12.70 23.20
C GLN A 170 -4.60 11.43 23.25
N GLY A 171 -3.98 10.27 23.51
CA GLY A 171 -4.70 9.01 23.72
C GLY A 171 -5.61 9.07 24.94
N ALA A 172 -5.10 9.57 26.08
CA ALA A 172 -5.86 9.71 27.33
C ALA A 172 -7.05 10.68 27.19
N SER A 173 -6.87 11.81 26.52
CA SER A 173 -7.95 12.79 26.30
C SER A 173 -9.03 12.29 25.34
N ARG A 174 -8.71 11.37 24.43
CA ARG A 174 -9.71 10.71 23.56
C ARG A 174 -10.39 9.52 24.23
N ALA A 175 -9.80 8.90 25.25
CA ALA A 175 -10.40 7.76 25.94
C ALA A 175 -11.71 8.13 26.65
N ILE A 176 -11.76 9.27 27.34
CA ILE A 176 -12.93 9.69 28.15
C ILE A 176 -14.20 9.88 27.28
N PRO A 177 -14.17 10.61 26.15
CA PRO A 177 -15.34 10.69 25.26
C PRO A 177 -15.74 9.35 24.63
N LEU A 178 -14.77 8.45 24.39
CA LEU A 178 -15.03 7.12 23.81
C LEU A 178 -15.72 6.19 24.84
N GLU A 179 -15.34 6.30 26.10
CA GLU A 179 -15.98 5.57 27.21
C GLU A 179 -17.41 6.07 27.45
N VAL A 180 -17.61 7.39 27.47
CA VAL A 180 -18.94 8.03 27.64
C VAL A 180 -19.87 7.74 26.47
N SER A 181 -19.34 7.62 25.24
CA SER A 181 -20.14 7.21 24.06
C SER A 181 -20.45 5.72 24.02
N GLY A 182 -20.02 4.94 25.03
CA GLY A 182 -20.33 3.52 25.15
C GLY A 182 -19.63 2.65 24.11
N LEU A 183 -18.56 3.14 23.48
CA LEU A 183 -17.79 2.38 22.48
C LEU A 183 -17.10 1.16 23.09
N GLU A 184 -16.87 1.13 24.40
CA GLU A 184 -16.31 -0.02 25.12
C GLU A 184 -17.32 -1.16 25.39
N ARG A 185 -18.62 -0.96 25.14
CA ARG A 185 -19.60 -2.04 25.29
C ARG A 185 -19.36 -3.13 24.25
N THR A 186 -19.16 -4.35 24.73
CA THR A 186 -19.02 -5.57 23.93
C THR A 186 -20.39 -6.01 23.41
N GLY A 187 -20.79 -5.51 22.24
CA GLY A 187 -22.04 -5.85 21.56
C GLY A 187 -21.91 -5.87 20.04
N GLN A 188 -22.93 -6.37 19.33
CA GLN A 188 -22.94 -6.36 17.86
C GLN A 188 -22.85 -4.92 17.34
N ARG A 189 -21.78 -4.61 16.61
CA ARG A 189 -21.53 -3.26 16.06
C ARG A 189 -22.08 -3.18 14.64
N THR A 190 -22.94 -2.19 14.40
CA THR A 190 -23.41 -1.84 13.06
C THR A 190 -22.49 -0.77 12.45
N VAL A 191 -22.07 -0.96 11.20
CA VAL A 191 -21.21 0.00 10.50
C VAL A 191 -22.08 1.13 9.93
N LEU A 192 -21.82 2.38 10.34
CA LEU A 192 -22.61 3.56 9.94
C LEU A 192 -22.59 3.83 8.42
N ASN A 193 -21.48 3.53 7.75
CA ASN A 193 -21.35 3.66 6.30
C ASN A 193 -20.77 2.36 5.71
N PRO A 194 -21.62 1.41 5.27
CA PRO A 194 -21.17 0.15 4.71
C PRO A 194 -20.45 0.37 3.38
N VAL A 195 -19.35 -0.34 3.16
CA VAL A 195 -18.65 -0.31 1.87
C VAL A 195 -19.56 -0.97 0.83
N ALA A 196 -19.84 -0.28 -0.27
CA ALA A 196 -20.68 -0.80 -1.35
C ALA A 196 -20.06 -2.09 -1.94
N ASP A 197 -20.69 -3.22 -1.65
CA ASP A 197 -20.29 -4.55 -2.11
C ASP A 197 -21.39 -5.11 -3.03
N THR A 198 -21.20 -4.96 -4.33
CA THR A 198 -22.16 -5.45 -5.33
C THR A 198 -22.03 -6.98 -5.47
N ASN A 199 -23.12 -7.70 -5.71
CA ASN A 199 -23.10 -9.17 -5.91
C ASN A 199 -22.11 -9.60 -7.00
N LEU A 200 -21.98 -8.81 -8.08
CA LEU A 200 -20.98 -9.02 -9.14
C LEU A 200 -19.54 -9.01 -8.59
N GLN A 201 -19.22 -8.15 -7.62
CA GLN A 201 -17.87 -8.09 -7.03
C GLN A 201 -17.57 -9.31 -6.16
N LYS A 202 -18.58 -9.86 -5.46
CA LYS A 202 -18.43 -11.08 -4.65
C LYS A 202 -18.13 -12.30 -5.52
N VAL A 203 -18.86 -12.44 -6.62
CA VAL A 203 -18.64 -13.52 -7.60
C VAL A 203 -17.26 -13.38 -8.25
N LEU A 204 -16.93 -12.18 -8.73
CA LEU A 204 -15.64 -11.92 -9.39
C LEU A 204 -14.44 -12.15 -8.47
N ARG A 205 -14.59 -11.86 -7.16
CA ARG A 205 -13.54 -12.10 -6.15
C ARG A 205 -13.19 -13.58 -5.98
N TRP A 206 -14.14 -14.49 -6.15
CA TRP A 206 -13.85 -15.92 -6.10
C TRP A 206 -13.43 -16.46 -7.47
N LEU A 207 -14.01 -15.94 -8.55
CA LEU A 207 -13.75 -16.42 -9.90
C LEU A 207 -12.35 -16.08 -10.38
N MET A 208 -11.83 -14.87 -10.10
CA MET A 208 -10.48 -14.45 -10.50
C MET A 208 -9.35 -15.36 -10.01
N PRO A 209 -9.23 -15.69 -8.70
CA PRO A 209 -8.15 -16.55 -8.22
C PRO A 209 -8.32 -18.00 -8.67
N ILE A 210 -9.56 -18.49 -8.78
CA ILE A 210 -9.83 -19.84 -9.29
C ILE A 210 -9.41 -19.93 -10.76
N ALA A 211 -9.80 -18.97 -11.59
CA ALA A 211 -9.38 -18.93 -12.99
C ALA A 211 -7.85 -18.84 -13.11
N ALA A 212 -7.20 -18.00 -12.31
CA ALA A 212 -5.74 -17.91 -12.28
C ALA A 212 -5.08 -19.26 -11.91
N LEU A 213 -5.59 -19.96 -10.90
CA LEU A 213 -5.07 -21.26 -10.49
C LEU A 213 -5.33 -22.35 -11.54
N VAL A 214 -6.52 -22.39 -12.14
CA VAL A 214 -6.84 -23.35 -13.21
C VAL A 214 -5.89 -23.16 -14.39
N VAL A 215 -5.63 -21.91 -14.78
CA VAL A 215 -4.68 -21.58 -15.85
C VAL A 215 -3.27 -22.06 -15.52
N VAL A 216 -2.82 -21.91 -14.26
CA VAL A 216 -1.49 -22.40 -13.83
C VAL A 216 -1.43 -23.93 -13.78
N VAL A 217 -2.47 -24.61 -13.29
CA VAL A 217 -2.49 -26.08 -13.17
C VAL A 217 -2.61 -26.76 -14.53
N TRP A 218 -3.22 -26.10 -15.50
CA TRP A 218 -3.36 -26.62 -16.86
C TRP A 218 -2.07 -26.50 -17.69
N LEU A 219 -1.07 -25.75 -17.20
CA LEU A 219 0.22 -25.50 -17.84
C LEU A 219 1.27 -26.53 -17.42
#